data_AF-A0A943JDZ5-F1
#
_entry.id   AF-A0A943JDZ5-F1
#
_cell.length_a   1.000
_cell.length_b   1.000
_cell.length_c   1.000
_cell.angle_alpha   90.00
_cell.angle_beta   90.00
_cell.angle_gamma   90.00
#
_symmetry.space_group_name_H-M   'P 1'
#
loop_
_entity.id
_entity.type
_entity.pdbx_description
1 polymer ?
#
loop_
_entity_poly.entity_id
_entity_poly.type
_entity_poly.pdbx_seq_one_letter_code
_entity_poly.pdbx_strand_id
1 'polypeptide(L)'
;LQESSRYEQQRTENATQINLVQYLRNYIDDPANMDEVIPANVGLRDQNLTSVIDQYNTMIIERKRLLRTSSDSNPAIINMNAGIEAMRRNVRTTVNSVLKGLQIAKADIDRQASKFESRISDAPRQEKEFMTISRQQEIKATLYIMLLQKREENAITLAATANNGRIIEEPLADERPVAPKRMVFMLAALILGLAIPVGIVYLHDLLKYKIENREDVEAITGVAILAELPLVKKTGEGSIVVRENKNDLMEEMFRGLRTNLLFMLGKDERVILFSSTQPGEGKSFVAGNLAVSLAYLGKRVVVVGMDIRKPGLNKVFNISRKMEGITNYLSDPDHVELFDMVQRSDISPNLDILPGGPIPPNPTELVARDVLE
;
A
#
# COMPACT_ATOMS: atom_id res chain seq x y z
N LEU A 1 4.29 18.85 61.01
CA LEU A 1 5.43 18.75 61.94
C LEU A 1 5.05 19.05 63.39
N GLN A 2 4.45 20.22 63.70
CA GLN A 2 3.99 20.53 65.06
C GLN A 2 3.00 19.51 65.64
N GLU A 3 2.03 19.03 64.84
CA GLU A 3 1.07 18.01 65.29
C GLU A 3 1.71 16.64 65.53
N SER A 4 2.68 16.22 64.71
CA SER A 4 3.42 14.95 64.91
C SER A 4 4.20 14.95 66.22
N SER A 5 4.86 16.07 66.53
CA SER A 5 5.57 16.26 67.80
C SER A 5 4.61 16.17 69.00
N ARG A 6 3.41 16.75 68.86
CA ARG A 6 2.37 16.70 69.90
C ARG A 6 1.89 15.28 70.18
N TYR A 7 1.66 14.46 69.16
CA TYR A 7 1.23 13.07 69.36
C TYR A 7 2.33 12.18 69.95
N GLU A 8 3.59 12.38 69.57
CA GLU A 8 4.73 11.69 70.19
C GLU A 8 4.89 12.05 71.68
N GLN A 9 4.68 13.32 72.02
CA GLN A 9 4.64 13.76 73.41
C GLN A 9 3.50 13.08 74.17
N GLN A 10 2.27 13.09 73.63
CA GLN A 10 1.12 12.42 74.24
C GLN A 10 1.31 10.91 74.40
N ARG A 11 1.93 10.26 73.41
CA ARG A 11 2.26 8.83 73.43
C ARG A 11 3.24 8.50 74.54
N THR A 12 4.30 9.30 74.67
CA THR A 12 5.32 9.16 75.73
C THR A 12 4.71 9.39 77.11
N GLU A 13 3.91 10.44 77.26
CA GLU A 13 3.22 10.75 78.53
C GLU A 13 2.24 9.63 78.93
N ASN A 14 1.42 9.14 78.00
CA ASN A 14 0.47 8.06 78.28
C ASN A 14 1.18 6.73 78.56
N ALA A 15 2.26 6.40 77.84
CA ALA A 15 3.10 5.23 78.12
C ALA A 15 3.72 5.29 79.53
N THR A 16 4.18 6.48 79.95
CA THR A 16 4.70 6.70 81.30
C THR A 16 3.61 6.44 82.35
N GLN A 17 2.40 6.96 82.16
CA GLN A 17 1.27 6.70 83.07
C GLN A 17 0.89 5.22 83.12
N ILE A 18 0.88 4.51 81.99
CA ILE A 18 0.63 3.05 81.95
C ILE A 18 1.67 2.31 82.80
N ASN A 19 2.96 2.63 82.62
CA ASN A 19 4.03 1.98 83.38
C ASN A 19 3.90 2.25 84.89
N LEU A 20 3.56 3.47 85.30
CA LEU A 20 3.34 3.83 86.70
C LEU A 20 2.14 3.10 87.31
N VAL A 21 1.02 3.02 86.58
CA VAL A 21 -0.18 2.29 87.04
C VAL A 21 0.06 0.77 87.06
N GLN A 22 0.85 0.22 86.13
CA GLN A 22 1.28 -1.17 86.15
C GLN A 22 2.20 -1.47 87.34
N TYR A 23 3.13 -0.57 87.65
CA TYR A 23 3.97 -0.67 88.84
C TYR A 23 3.10 -0.72 90.11
N LEU A 24 2.12 0.16 90.24
CA LEU A 24 1.19 0.15 91.37
C LEU A 24 0.33 -1.10 91.43
N ARG A 25 -0.18 -1.57 90.29
CA ARG A 25 -0.92 -2.84 90.21
C ARG A 25 -0.09 -3.99 90.73
N ASN A 26 1.17 -4.10 90.29
CA ASN A 26 2.09 -5.15 90.73
C ASN A 26 2.40 -5.02 92.23
N TYR A 27 2.59 -3.80 92.73
CA TYR A 27 2.82 -3.53 94.16
C TYR A 27 1.63 -3.95 95.03
N ILE A 28 0.40 -3.66 94.58
CA ILE A 28 -0.86 -4.00 95.29
C ILE A 28 -1.16 -5.50 95.22
N ASP A 29 -0.83 -6.15 94.11
CA ASP A 29 -1.06 -7.58 93.91
C ASP A 29 0.01 -8.46 94.60
N ASP A 30 1.13 -7.88 95.05
CA ASP A 30 2.18 -8.58 95.79
C ASP A 30 1.76 -8.89 97.24
N PRO A 31 1.72 -10.19 97.64
CA PRO A 31 1.41 -10.60 99.00
C PRO A 31 2.35 -10.02 100.07
N ALA A 32 3.60 -9.69 99.73
CA ALA A 32 4.56 -9.11 100.67
C ALA A 32 4.15 -7.70 101.14
N ASN A 33 3.36 -6.98 100.34
CA ASN A 33 2.91 -5.61 100.62
C ASN A 33 1.46 -5.58 101.15
N MET A 34 0.99 -6.66 101.75
CA MET A 34 -0.41 -6.76 102.23
C MET A 34 -0.73 -5.78 103.37
N ASP A 35 0.23 -5.55 104.26
CA ASP A 35 0.08 -4.69 105.44
C ASP A 35 0.83 -3.36 105.32
N GLU A 36 1.38 -3.07 104.14
CA GLU A 36 2.16 -1.87 103.89
C GLU A 36 1.34 -0.77 103.21
N VAL A 37 1.81 0.47 103.39
CA VAL A 37 1.25 1.64 102.71
C VAL A 37 1.63 1.60 101.23
N ILE A 38 0.70 1.98 100.36
CA ILE A 38 0.95 2.11 98.94
C ILE A 38 1.76 3.40 98.71
N PRO A 39 2.86 3.38 97.92
CA PRO A 39 3.64 4.57 97.61
C PRO A 39 2.77 5.70 97.05
N ALA A 40 2.62 6.78 97.84
CA ALA A 40 1.96 8.01 97.40
C ALA A 40 2.94 8.86 96.55
N ASN A 41 2.42 9.64 95.60
CA ASN A 41 3.17 10.58 94.75
C ASN A 41 4.11 9.95 93.69
N VAL A 42 3.80 8.79 93.14
CA VAL A 42 4.55 8.20 92.01
C VAL A 42 4.33 8.93 90.65
N GLY A 43 3.72 10.12 90.66
CA GLY A 43 3.45 10.91 89.44
C GLY A 43 2.18 10.52 88.69
N LEU A 44 1.18 9.96 89.37
CA LEU A 44 -0.13 9.66 88.78
C LEU A 44 -0.90 10.94 88.44
N ARG A 45 -1.56 10.95 87.29
CA ARG A 45 -2.46 12.05 86.88
C ARG A 45 -3.92 11.85 87.33
N ASP A 46 -4.35 10.62 87.59
CA ASP A 46 -5.72 10.33 87.96
C ASP A 46 -6.00 10.70 89.43
N GLN A 47 -6.79 11.76 89.63
CA GLN A 47 -7.09 12.31 90.97
C GLN A 47 -7.94 11.36 91.82
N ASN A 48 -8.79 10.53 91.19
CA ASN A 48 -9.62 9.57 91.90
C ASN A 48 -8.75 8.44 92.46
N LEU A 49 -7.85 7.90 91.63
CA LEU A 49 -6.90 6.87 92.07
C LEU A 49 -6.03 7.37 93.24
N THR A 50 -5.52 8.59 93.18
CA THR A 50 -4.74 9.18 94.29
C THR A 50 -5.57 9.28 95.58
N SER A 51 -6.83 9.74 95.49
CA SER A 51 -7.73 9.85 96.65
C SER A 51 -8.03 8.49 97.30
N VAL A 52 -8.27 7.46 96.49
CA VAL A 52 -8.53 6.10 96.98
C VAL A 52 -7.27 5.50 97.62
N ILE A 53 -6.08 5.79 97.09
CA ILE A 53 -4.79 5.39 97.71
C ILE A 53 -4.58 6.10 99.05
N ASP A 54 -4.84 7.40 99.16
CA ASP A 54 -4.64 8.17 100.39
C ASP A 54 -5.57 7.72 101.52
N GLN A 55 -6.83 7.41 101.18
CA GLN A 55 -7.79 6.82 102.11
C GLN A 55 -7.33 5.45 102.60
N TYR A 56 -6.86 4.58 101.69
CA TYR A 56 -6.28 3.28 102.06
C TYR A 56 -5.07 3.42 102.99
N ASN A 57 -4.13 4.31 102.64
CA ASN A 57 -2.93 4.56 103.42
C ASN A 57 -3.25 5.07 104.83
N THR A 58 -4.25 5.95 104.96
CA THR A 58 -4.71 6.45 106.26
C THR A 58 -5.26 5.31 107.12
N MET A 59 -6.04 4.38 106.54
CA MET A 59 -6.53 3.21 107.27
C MET A 59 -5.39 2.27 107.70
N ILE A 60 -4.37 2.06 106.87
CA ILE A 60 -3.19 1.27 107.22
C ILE A 60 -2.39 1.92 108.37
N ILE A 61 -2.17 3.23 108.31
CA ILE A 61 -1.45 3.98 109.36
C ILE A 61 -2.22 3.89 110.68
N GLU A 62 -3.54 4.07 110.64
CA GLU A 62 -4.39 4.00 111.83
C GLU A 62 -4.42 2.58 112.42
N ARG A 63 -4.48 1.54 111.59
CA ARG A 63 -4.31 0.15 112.05
C ARG A 63 -2.96 -0.07 112.72
N LYS A 64 -1.86 0.38 112.10
CA LYS A 64 -0.51 0.28 112.69
C LYS A 64 -0.42 1.02 114.02
N ARG A 65 -1.14 2.15 114.19
CA ARG A 65 -1.25 2.88 115.46
C ARG A 65 -1.98 2.08 116.53
N LEU A 66 -3.12 1.48 116.20
CA LEU A 66 -3.93 0.66 117.13
C LEU A 66 -3.21 -0.63 117.57
N LEU A 67 -2.46 -1.27 116.67
CA LEU A 67 -1.67 -2.47 116.97
C LEU A 67 -0.52 -2.21 117.95
N ARG A 68 -0.10 -0.96 118.14
CA ARG A 68 0.92 -0.60 119.14
C ARG A 68 0.39 -0.65 120.58
N THR A 69 -0.93 -0.59 120.76
CA THR A 69 -1.57 -0.50 122.09
C THR A 69 -2.65 -1.57 122.33
N SER A 70 -2.99 -2.38 121.32
CA SER A 70 -4.02 -3.43 121.37
C SER A 70 -3.55 -4.70 120.66
N SER A 71 -4.01 -5.87 121.13
CA SER A 71 -3.78 -7.15 120.45
C SER A 71 -4.66 -7.30 119.20
N ASP A 72 -4.22 -8.13 118.24
CA ASP A 72 -4.97 -8.44 117.01
C ASP A 72 -6.40 -8.98 117.24
N SER A 73 -6.70 -9.47 118.45
CA SER A 73 -8.01 -9.99 118.85
C SER A 73 -9.03 -8.91 119.25
N ASN A 74 -8.66 -7.62 119.27
CA ASN A 74 -9.57 -6.53 119.61
C ASN A 74 -10.65 -6.37 118.52
N PRO A 75 -11.97 -6.37 118.84
CA PRO A 75 -13.05 -6.17 117.86
C PRO A 75 -12.91 -4.93 116.97
N ALA A 76 -12.27 -3.86 117.48
CA ALA A 76 -11.99 -2.66 116.68
C ALA A 76 -10.97 -2.92 115.57
N ILE A 77 -9.96 -3.76 115.82
CA ILE A 77 -8.94 -4.14 114.81
C ILE A 77 -9.54 -5.10 113.78
N ILE A 78 -10.41 -6.04 114.20
CA ILE A 78 -11.12 -6.96 113.27
C ILE A 78 -12.00 -6.17 112.29
N ASN A 79 -12.79 -5.21 112.77
CA ASN A 79 -13.59 -4.34 111.92
C ASN A 79 -12.72 -3.47 110.99
N MET A 80 -11.59 -2.97 111.49
CA MET A 80 -10.64 -2.21 110.68
C MET A 80 -10.00 -3.07 109.57
N ASN A 81 -9.67 -4.34 109.85
CA ASN A 81 -9.14 -5.28 108.86
C ASN A 81 -10.15 -5.52 107.73
N ALA A 82 -11.44 -5.73 108.05
CA ALA A 82 -12.50 -5.88 107.05
C ALA A 82 -12.66 -4.61 106.20
N GLY A 83 -12.55 -3.43 106.82
CA GLY A 83 -12.55 -2.14 106.12
C GLY A 83 -11.34 -1.96 105.20
N ILE A 84 -10.14 -2.30 105.65
CA ILE A 84 -8.90 -2.24 104.86
C ILE A 84 -8.97 -3.20 103.67
N GLU A 85 -9.48 -4.42 103.85
CA GLU A 85 -9.63 -5.39 102.77
C GLU A 85 -10.63 -4.91 101.71
N ALA A 86 -11.79 -4.38 102.14
CA ALA A 86 -12.76 -3.77 101.25
C ALA A 86 -12.15 -2.58 100.48
N MET A 87 -11.37 -1.75 101.17
CA MET A 87 -10.70 -0.62 100.56
C MET A 87 -9.59 -1.05 99.58
N ARG A 88 -8.83 -2.11 99.89
CA ARG A 88 -7.83 -2.69 98.98
C ARG A 88 -8.47 -3.22 97.70
N ARG A 89 -9.63 -3.88 97.80
CA ARG A 89 -10.42 -4.30 96.61
C ARG A 89 -10.87 -3.10 95.78
N ASN A 90 -11.27 -2.01 96.43
CA ASN A 90 -11.63 -0.76 95.75
C ASN A 90 -10.43 -0.14 95.02
N VAL A 91 -9.27 -0.04 95.68
CA VAL A 91 -8.01 0.40 95.06
C VAL A 91 -7.69 -0.47 93.85
N ARG A 92 -7.73 -1.80 93.97
CA ARG A 92 -7.44 -2.73 92.87
C ARG A 92 -8.37 -2.53 91.66
N THR A 93 -9.66 -2.35 91.93
CA THR A 93 -10.68 -2.10 90.89
C THR A 93 -10.43 -0.77 90.20
N THR A 94 -10.09 0.27 90.97
CA THR A 94 -9.77 1.61 90.46
C THR A 94 -8.50 1.59 89.61
N VAL A 95 -7.41 0.95 90.08
CA VAL A 95 -6.16 0.76 89.33
C VAL A 95 -6.40 0.05 88.00
N ASN A 96 -7.17 -1.05 88.01
CA ASN A 96 -7.50 -1.77 86.78
C ASN A 96 -8.35 -0.94 85.81
N SER A 97 -9.25 -0.10 86.34
CA SER A 97 -10.11 0.77 85.53
C SER A 97 -9.30 1.90 84.89
N VAL A 98 -8.41 2.54 85.65
CA VAL A 98 -7.48 3.55 85.14
C VAL A 98 -6.53 2.94 84.11
N LEU A 99 -5.97 1.77 84.37
CA LEU A 99 -5.10 1.06 83.42
C LEU A 99 -5.82 0.77 82.09
N LYS A 100 -7.06 0.29 82.16
CA LYS A 100 -7.89 0.05 80.97
C LYS A 100 -8.19 1.35 80.21
N GLY A 101 -8.48 2.44 80.92
CA GLY A 101 -8.66 3.77 80.32
C GLY A 101 -7.41 4.26 79.57
N LEU A 102 -6.24 4.14 80.19
CA LEU A 102 -4.95 4.52 79.59
C LEU A 102 -4.61 3.63 78.37
N GLN A 103 -4.96 2.34 78.41
CA GLN A 103 -4.79 1.44 77.26
C GLN A 103 -5.69 1.82 76.08
N ILE A 104 -6.94 2.23 76.33
CA ILE A 104 -7.84 2.75 75.29
C ILE A 104 -7.27 4.05 74.71
N ALA A 105 -6.83 4.97 75.56
CA ALA A 105 -6.18 6.21 75.12
C ALA A 105 -4.93 5.93 74.27
N LYS A 106 -4.12 4.92 74.64
CA LYS A 106 -2.95 4.49 73.84
C LYS A 106 -3.37 4.05 72.43
N ALA A 107 -4.39 3.20 72.32
CA ALA A 107 -4.85 2.70 71.03
C ALA A 107 -5.40 3.81 70.13
N ASP A 108 -6.07 4.82 70.69
CA ASP A 108 -6.53 5.99 69.94
C ASP A 108 -5.37 6.89 69.50
N ILE A 109 -4.42 7.18 70.40
CA ILE A 109 -3.21 7.96 70.08
C ILE A 109 -2.41 7.28 68.96
N ASP A 110 -2.17 5.98 69.05
CA ASP A 110 -1.44 5.21 68.03
C ASP A 110 -2.18 5.24 66.67
N ARG A 111 -3.52 5.16 66.66
CA ARG A 111 -4.35 5.26 65.44
C ARG A 111 -4.25 6.63 64.79
N GLN A 112 -4.34 7.70 65.57
CA GLN A 112 -4.22 9.07 65.06
C GLN A 112 -2.81 9.31 64.51
N ALA A 113 -1.77 8.92 65.28
CA ALA A 113 -0.37 9.05 64.85
C ALA A 113 -0.12 8.38 63.49
N SER A 114 -0.61 7.14 63.31
CA SER A 114 -0.46 6.39 62.05
C SER A 114 -1.11 7.10 60.85
N LYS A 115 -2.25 7.77 61.05
CA LYS A 115 -2.95 8.53 60.00
C LYS A 115 -2.20 9.81 59.61
N PHE A 116 -1.54 10.45 60.57
CA PHE A 116 -0.70 11.62 60.28
C PHE A 116 0.61 11.21 59.62
N GLU A 117 1.20 10.10 60.04
CA GLU A 117 2.42 9.57 59.45
C GLU A 117 2.23 9.17 57.98
N SER A 118 1.08 8.54 57.63
CA SER A 118 0.76 8.25 56.23
C SER A 118 0.62 9.52 55.37
N ARG A 119 0.03 10.59 55.93
CA ARG A 119 -0.07 11.89 55.24
C ARG A 119 1.30 12.55 55.06
N ILE A 120 2.18 12.41 56.03
CA ILE A 120 3.57 12.93 55.95
C ILE A 120 4.36 12.13 54.92
N SER A 121 4.22 10.80 54.86
CA SER A 121 4.91 9.97 53.86
C SER A 121 4.41 10.21 52.43
N ASP A 122 3.15 10.59 52.24
CA ASP A 122 2.58 10.91 50.93
C ASP A 122 2.96 12.32 50.43
N ALA A 123 3.32 13.24 51.34
CA ALA A 123 3.62 14.63 50.99
C ALA A 123 4.80 14.79 50.00
N PRO A 124 5.94 14.09 50.12
CA PRO A 124 7.02 14.16 49.13
C PRO A 124 6.59 13.75 47.71
N ARG A 125 5.68 12.77 47.59
CA ARG A 125 5.15 12.35 46.28
C ARG A 125 4.28 13.45 45.67
N GLN A 126 3.38 14.03 46.46
CA GLN A 126 2.54 15.14 46.03
C GLN A 126 3.39 16.36 45.64
N GLU A 127 4.41 16.69 46.42
CA GLU A 127 5.36 17.77 46.12
C GLU A 127 6.09 17.52 44.79
N LYS A 128 6.59 16.30 44.57
CA LYS A 128 7.26 15.93 43.32
C LYS A 128 6.32 16.03 42.10
N GLU A 129 5.08 15.57 42.23
CA GLU A 129 4.06 15.69 41.18
C GLU A 129 3.73 17.15 40.90
N PHE A 130 3.49 17.94 41.95
CA PHE A 130 3.24 19.39 41.85
C PHE A 130 4.40 20.11 41.15
N MET A 131 5.65 19.85 41.56
CA MET A 131 6.84 20.42 40.93
C MET A 131 6.96 20.04 39.45
N THR A 132 6.57 18.81 39.09
CA THR A 132 6.57 18.36 37.70
C THR A 132 5.51 19.10 36.88
N ILE A 133 4.30 19.25 37.42
CA ILE A 133 3.20 19.98 36.78
C ILE A 133 3.57 21.47 36.64
N SER A 134 4.11 22.08 37.68
CA SER A 134 4.54 23.49 37.69
C SER A 134 5.61 23.74 36.62
N ARG A 135 6.62 22.87 36.51
CA ARG A 135 7.63 22.95 35.44
C ARG A 135 7.03 22.82 34.04
N GLN A 136 6.08 21.90 33.85
CA GLN A 136 5.38 21.74 32.56
C GLN A 136 4.56 22.97 32.19
N GLN A 137 3.89 23.57 33.17
CA GLN A 137 3.14 24.81 32.99
C GLN A 137 4.07 25.96 32.58
N GLU A 138 5.22 26.11 33.25
CA GLU A 138 6.22 27.14 32.93
C GLU A 138 6.75 26.99 31.50
N ILE A 139 7.19 25.78 31.11
CA ILE A 139 7.68 25.50 29.75
C ILE A 139 6.63 25.85 28.70
N LYS A 140 5.37 25.47 28.92
CA LYS A 140 4.27 25.77 27.98
C LYS A 140 3.99 27.26 27.88
N ALA A 141 4.01 27.98 29.01
CA ALA A 141 3.82 29.43 29.02
C ALA A 141 4.96 30.15 28.26
N THR A 142 6.22 29.78 28.50
CA THR A 142 7.38 30.34 27.79
C THR A 142 7.33 30.04 26.29
N LEU A 143 6.99 28.79 25.90
CA LEU A 143 6.84 28.42 24.49
C LEU A 143 5.73 29.23 23.82
N TYR A 144 4.59 29.40 24.48
CA TYR A 144 3.48 30.20 23.96
C TYR A 144 3.91 31.65 23.70
N ILE A 145 4.60 32.27 24.66
CA ILE A 145 5.13 33.63 24.52
C ILE A 145 6.15 33.71 23.37
N MET A 146 7.07 32.76 23.27
CA MET A 146 8.06 32.69 22.19
C MET A 146 7.38 32.59 20.81
N LEU A 147 6.40 31.71 20.66
CA LEU A 147 5.66 31.54 19.42
C LEU A 147 4.89 32.80 19.04
N LEU A 148 4.27 33.46 20.03
CA LEU A 148 3.60 34.74 19.81
C LEU A 148 4.60 35.81 19.35
N GLN A 149 5.75 35.92 20.01
CA GLN A 149 6.82 36.84 19.61
C GLN A 149 7.31 36.56 18.19
N LYS A 150 7.56 35.28 17.83
CA LYS A 150 7.97 34.90 16.47
C LYS A 150 6.90 35.19 15.43
N ARG A 151 5.62 35.05 15.79
CA ARG A 151 4.50 35.43 14.92
C ARG A 151 4.50 36.92 14.64
N GLU A 152 4.64 37.75 15.67
CA GLU A 152 4.72 39.21 15.51
C GLU A 152 5.98 39.63 14.76
N GLU A 153 7.13 39.02 15.02
CA GLU A 153 8.37 39.26 14.27
C GLU A 153 8.20 38.94 12.79
N ASN A 154 7.61 37.79 12.46
CA ASN A 154 7.33 37.41 11.07
C ASN A 154 6.32 38.37 10.41
N ALA A 155 5.28 38.80 11.14
CA ALA A 155 4.33 39.79 10.64
C ALA A 155 5.03 41.14 10.37
N ILE A 156 5.93 41.56 11.24
CA ILE A 156 6.78 42.73 11.05
C ILE A 156 7.72 42.52 9.86
N THR A 157 8.38 41.38 9.68
CA THR A 157 9.26 41.11 8.53
C THR A 157 8.49 41.14 7.20
N LEU A 158 7.27 40.59 7.17
CA LEU A 158 6.38 40.64 6.02
C LEU A 158 5.88 42.07 5.74
N ALA A 159 5.66 42.90 6.77
CA ALA A 159 5.31 44.31 6.60
C ALA A 159 6.53 45.21 6.29
N ALA A 160 7.70 44.86 6.81
CA ALA A 160 9.00 45.50 6.61
C ALA A 160 9.64 45.11 5.28
N THR A 161 8.97 44.28 4.47
CA THR A 161 9.21 44.23 3.03
C THR A 161 8.67 45.48 2.30
N ALA A 162 8.35 46.55 3.05
CA ALA A 162 8.39 47.91 2.52
C ALA A 162 9.86 48.33 2.31
N ASN A 163 10.21 48.60 1.05
CA ASN A 163 11.54 49.04 0.59
C ASN A 163 12.20 50.07 1.52
N ASN A 164 13.21 49.66 2.28
CA ASN A 164 14.20 50.55 2.90
C ASN A 164 15.33 50.92 1.92
N GLY A 165 15.14 50.67 0.62
CA GLY A 165 16.01 51.16 -0.43
C GLY A 165 15.48 52.49 -0.96
N ARG A 166 16.18 53.59 -0.68
CA ARG A 166 16.13 54.74 -1.58
C ARG A 166 17.11 54.44 -2.70
N ILE A 167 16.62 54.28 -3.92
CA ILE A 167 17.44 54.06 -5.11
C ILE A 167 18.35 55.28 -5.26
N ILE A 168 19.65 55.10 -5.00
CA ILE A 168 20.68 56.14 -5.22
C ILE A 168 21.05 56.17 -6.71
N GLU A 169 21.04 55.00 -7.36
CA GLU A 169 21.30 54.81 -8.78
C GLU A 169 20.40 53.65 -9.25
N GLU A 170 19.66 53.86 -10.33
CA GLU A 170 18.80 52.81 -10.88
C GLU A 170 19.65 51.64 -11.41
N PRO A 171 19.24 50.39 -11.17
CA PRO A 171 19.98 49.25 -11.70
C PRO A 171 19.99 49.34 -13.23
N LEU A 172 21.18 49.58 -13.79
CA LEU A 172 21.40 49.47 -15.22
C LEU A 172 21.19 48.00 -15.59
N ALA A 173 20.13 47.74 -16.35
CA ALA A 173 19.94 46.43 -16.94
C ALA A 173 21.12 46.16 -17.88
N ASP A 174 21.80 45.04 -17.66
CA ASP A 174 22.69 44.51 -18.68
C ASP A 174 21.85 44.30 -19.96
N GLU A 175 22.40 44.62 -21.13
CA GLU A 175 21.69 44.48 -22.40
C GLU A 175 21.27 43.03 -22.67
N ARG A 176 21.87 42.07 -21.96
CA ARG A 176 21.66 40.63 -22.12
C ARG A 176 21.03 39.99 -20.88
N PRO A 177 19.97 39.19 -21.04
CA PRO A 177 19.36 38.47 -19.93
C PRO A 177 20.29 37.36 -19.41
N VAL A 178 20.46 37.28 -18.08
CA VAL A 178 21.26 36.24 -17.39
C VAL A 178 20.62 34.84 -17.53
N ALA A 179 19.29 34.77 -17.52
CA ALA A 179 18.52 33.56 -17.75
C ALA A 179 17.21 33.88 -18.49
N PRO A 180 16.69 32.97 -19.32
CA PRO A 180 17.28 31.68 -19.71
C PRO A 180 18.43 31.84 -20.72
N LYS A 181 19.43 30.93 -20.68
CA LYS A 181 20.52 30.88 -21.65
C LYS A 181 19.99 30.45 -23.03
N ARG A 182 19.62 31.43 -23.86
CA ARG A 182 18.93 31.22 -25.16
C ARG A 182 19.56 30.13 -26.03
N MET A 183 20.89 30.08 -26.10
CA MET A 183 21.61 29.08 -26.89
C MET A 183 21.39 27.64 -26.42
N VAL A 184 21.32 27.41 -25.10
CA VAL A 184 21.10 26.06 -24.54
C VAL A 184 19.70 25.57 -24.88
N PHE A 185 18.69 26.41 -24.71
CA PHE A 185 17.32 26.08 -25.05
C PHE A 185 17.11 25.93 -26.56
N MET A 186 17.77 26.75 -27.37
CA MET A 186 17.73 26.65 -28.83
C MET A 186 18.36 25.33 -29.31
N LEU A 187 19.50 24.93 -28.75
CA LEU A 187 20.14 23.67 -29.06
C LEU A 187 19.27 22.47 -28.62
N ALA A 188 18.70 22.53 -27.41
CA ALA A 188 17.80 21.50 -26.92
C ALA A 188 16.54 21.38 -27.80
N ALA A 189 15.94 22.51 -28.20
CA ALA A 189 14.79 22.54 -29.09
C ALA A 189 15.12 21.98 -30.50
N LEU A 190 16.30 22.29 -31.05
CA LEU A 190 16.76 21.74 -32.31
C LEU A 190 16.93 20.22 -32.24
N ILE A 191 17.58 19.72 -31.19
CA ILE A 191 17.81 18.29 -30.99
C ILE A 191 16.49 17.56 -30.82
N LEU A 192 15.60 18.03 -29.94
CA LEU A 192 14.30 17.41 -29.72
C LEU A 192 13.41 17.51 -30.96
N GLY A 193 13.44 18.64 -31.67
CA GLY A 193 12.69 18.86 -32.90
C GLY A 193 13.10 17.93 -34.05
N LEU A 194 14.35 17.45 -34.07
CA LEU A 194 14.82 16.44 -35.04
C LEU A 194 14.61 15.02 -34.53
N ALA A 195 14.88 14.77 -33.25
CA ALA A 195 14.82 13.43 -32.67
C ALA A 195 13.39 12.88 -32.61
N ILE A 196 12.40 13.72 -32.28
CA ILE A 196 11.00 13.28 -32.12
C ILE A 196 10.41 12.80 -33.46
N PRO A 197 10.45 13.56 -34.57
CA PRO A 197 9.93 13.09 -35.86
C PRO A 197 10.64 11.83 -36.37
N VAL A 198 11.97 11.75 -36.23
CA VAL A 198 12.74 10.56 -36.62
C VAL A 198 12.29 9.35 -35.79
N GLY A 199 12.13 9.53 -34.48
CA GLY A 199 11.62 8.47 -33.59
C GLY A 199 10.21 8.01 -33.96
N ILE A 200 9.32 8.94 -34.34
CA ILE A 200 7.95 8.61 -34.78
C ILE A 200 7.96 7.82 -36.09
N VAL A 201 8.75 8.24 -37.09
CA VAL A 201 8.86 7.52 -38.37
C VAL A 201 9.38 6.10 -38.14
N TYR A 202 10.44 5.96 -37.34
CA TYR A 202 11.01 4.65 -37.02
C TYR A 202 10.03 3.74 -36.28
N LEU A 203 9.30 4.28 -35.30
CA LEU A 203 8.30 3.51 -34.56
C LEU A 203 7.12 3.10 -35.47
N HIS A 204 6.70 3.98 -36.37
CA HIS A 204 5.67 3.66 -37.35
C HIS A 204 6.11 2.52 -38.27
N ASP A 205 7.36 2.54 -38.76
CA ASP A 205 7.89 1.45 -39.59
C ASP A 205 8.04 0.14 -38.82
N LEU A 206 8.40 0.16 -37.53
CA LEU A 206 8.50 -1.05 -36.71
C LEU A 206 7.13 -1.73 -36.46
N LEU A 207 6.05 -0.94 -36.47
CA LEU A 207 4.67 -1.43 -36.29
C LEU A 207 4.01 -1.86 -37.60
N LYS A 208 4.72 -1.84 -38.74
CA LYS A 208 4.20 -2.33 -40.02
C LYS A 208 4.29 -3.86 -40.08
N TYR A 209 3.14 -4.49 -40.37
CA TYR A 209 3.01 -5.94 -40.52
C TYR A 209 2.64 -6.37 -41.95
N LYS A 210 2.72 -5.46 -42.93
CA LYS A 210 2.35 -5.72 -44.32
C LYS A 210 3.61 -5.72 -45.19
N ILE A 211 3.59 -6.56 -46.22
CA ILE A 211 4.57 -6.52 -47.31
C ILE A 211 4.21 -5.31 -48.18
N GLU A 212 5.06 -4.28 -48.16
CA GLU A 212 4.86 -3.05 -48.95
C GLU A 212 5.83 -2.99 -50.13
N ASN A 213 7.07 -3.46 -49.93
CA ASN A 213 8.13 -3.26 -50.90
C ASN A 213 8.80 -4.57 -51.32
N ARG A 214 9.62 -4.47 -52.37
CA ARG A 214 10.45 -5.54 -52.90
C ARG A 214 11.35 -6.16 -51.84
N GLU A 215 11.95 -5.32 -50.99
CA GLU A 215 12.89 -5.72 -49.95
C GLU A 215 12.24 -6.66 -48.93
N ASP A 216 10.95 -6.45 -48.62
CA ASP A 216 10.20 -7.30 -47.69
C ASP A 216 10.07 -8.73 -48.23
N VAL A 217 9.81 -8.87 -49.54
CA VAL A 217 9.66 -10.18 -50.20
C VAL A 217 11.01 -10.89 -50.27
N GLU A 218 12.07 -10.16 -50.64
CA GLU A 218 13.44 -10.71 -50.72
C GLU A 218 13.93 -11.17 -49.35
N ALA A 219 13.65 -10.41 -48.28
CA ALA A 219 14.04 -10.77 -46.92
C ALA A 219 13.34 -12.04 -46.38
N ILE A 220 12.09 -12.28 -46.78
CA ILE A 220 11.28 -13.38 -46.24
C ILE A 220 11.43 -14.68 -47.06
N THR A 221 11.49 -14.58 -48.39
CA THR A 221 11.28 -15.75 -49.27
C THR A 221 12.52 -16.18 -50.04
N GLY A 222 13.52 -15.31 -50.22
CA GLY A 222 14.70 -15.58 -51.05
C GLY A 222 14.40 -15.90 -52.52
N VAL A 223 13.16 -15.69 -52.99
CA VAL A 223 12.75 -15.96 -54.38
C VAL A 223 13.01 -14.76 -55.28
N ALA A 224 13.31 -15.03 -56.55
CA ALA A 224 13.48 -13.97 -57.55
C ALA A 224 12.14 -13.31 -57.89
N ILE A 225 12.09 -11.98 -57.83
CA ILE A 225 10.91 -11.20 -58.18
C ILE A 225 10.91 -10.94 -59.69
N LEU A 226 9.92 -11.49 -60.38
CA LEU A 226 9.78 -11.39 -61.83
C LEU A 226 9.33 -10.00 -62.31
N ALA A 227 8.37 -9.38 -61.62
CA ALA A 227 7.88 -8.04 -61.93
C ALA A 227 7.09 -7.46 -60.75
N GLU A 228 6.99 -6.13 -60.72
CA GLU A 228 6.12 -5.37 -59.82
C GLU A 228 5.01 -4.74 -60.66
N LEU A 229 3.75 -5.01 -60.37
CA LEU A 229 2.64 -4.47 -61.16
C LEU A 229 1.98 -3.31 -60.41
N PRO A 230 1.96 -2.09 -60.98
CA PRO A 230 1.34 -0.95 -60.34
C PRO A 230 -0.18 -1.10 -60.30
N LEU A 231 -0.80 -0.64 -59.22
CA LEU A 231 -2.25 -0.55 -59.12
C LEU A 231 -2.73 0.63 -59.97
N VAL A 232 -3.24 0.36 -61.18
CA VAL A 232 -3.82 1.38 -62.05
C VAL A 232 -5.34 1.45 -61.83
N LYS A 233 -5.88 2.65 -61.61
CA LYS A 233 -7.33 2.87 -61.57
C LYS A 233 -7.91 2.53 -62.93
N LYS A 234 -8.88 1.63 -62.96
CA LYS A 234 -9.50 1.04 -64.15
C LYS A 234 -9.92 2.12 -65.17
N THR A 235 -9.17 2.24 -66.25
CA THR A 235 -9.46 3.12 -67.40
C THR A 235 -10.00 2.29 -68.56
N GLY A 236 -11.18 1.69 -68.37
CA GLY A 236 -11.88 0.94 -69.44
C GLY A 236 -12.79 -0.20 -68.96
N GLU A 237 -13.55 -0.75 -69.90
CA GLU A 237 -14.32 -1.98 -69.72
C GLU A 237 -13.45 -3.20 -70.02
N GLY A 238 -13.21 -4.05 -69.02
CA GLY A 238 -12.43 -5.29 -69.15
C GLY A 238 -11.37 -5.47 -68.05
N SER A 239 -10.84 -6.68 -67.94
CA SER A 239 -9.71 -7.00 -67.04
C SER A 239 -8.40 -7.22 -67.80
N ILE A 240 -8.43 -7.15 -69.14
CA ILE A 240 -7.22 -7.17 -69.98
C ILE A 240 -6.80 -5.73 -70.24
N VAL A 241 -5.58 -5.39 -69.83
CA VAL A 241 -4.96 -4.08 -69.95
C VAL A 241 -3.87 -4.04 -71.02
N VAL A 242 -3.41 -5.20 -71.50
CA VAL A 242 -2.39 -5.30 -72.53
C VAL A 242 -3.03 -5.21 -73.92
N ARG A 243 -2.58 -4.25 -74.73
CA ARG A 243 -3.04 -4.05 -76.11
C ARG A 243 -1.88 -4.13 -77.09
N GLU A 244 -2.16 -4.62 -78.30
CA GLU A 244 -1.17 -4.73 -79.36
C GLU A 244 -0.69 -3.34 -79.83
N ASN A 245 0.62 -3.19 -80.07
CA ASN A 245 1.25 -1.95 -80.54
C ASN A 245 0.98 -0.71 -79.68
N LYS A 246 0.77 -0.90 -78.37
CA LYS A 246 0.70 0.18 -77.36
C LYS A 246 1.85 0.06 -76.36
N ASN A 247 2.31 1.20 -75.87
CA ASN A 247 3.44 1.34 -74.96
C ASN A 247 3.06 2.14 -73.70
N ASP A 248 1.83 1.97 -73.20
CA ASP A 248 1.45 2.55 -71.92
C ASP A 248 2.10 1.75 -70.78
N LEU A 249 2.02 2.27 -69.55
CA LEU A 249 2.72 1.71 -68.38
C LEU A 249 2.45 0.20 -68.19
N MET A 250 1.20 -0.23 -68.29
CA MET A 250 0.82 -1.63 -68.08
C MET A 250 1.40 -2.55 -69.17
N GLU A 251 1.37 -2.12 -70.43
CA GLU A 251 1.95 -2.85 -71.56
C GLU A 251 3.46 -3.06 -71.36
N GLU A 252 4.20 -2.04 -70.91
CA GLU A 252 5.63 -2.18 -70.59
C GLU A 252 5.88 -3.09 -69.38
N MET A 253 5.06 -3.00 -68.32
CA MET A 253 5.22 -3.88 -67.15
C MET A 253 4.98 -5.35 -67.50
N PHE A 254 3.93 -5.66 -68.28
CA PHE A 254 3.68 -7.03 -68.74
C PHE A 254 4.67 -7.49 -69.80
N ARG A 255 5.28 -6.58 -70.57
CA ARG A 255 6.39 -6.88 -71.47
C ARG A 255 7.66 -7.23 -70.70
N GLY A 256 7.97 -6.49 -69.63
CA GLY A 256 9.05 -6.79 -68.70
C GLY A 256 8.84 -8.15 -68.01
N LEU A 257 7.65 -8.38 -67.45
CA LEU A 257 7.27 -9.67 -66.86
C LEU A 257 7.46 -10.82 -67.85
N ARG A 258 7.00 -10.65 -69.10
CA ARG A 258 7.18 -11.63 -70.18
C ARG A 258 8.65 -11.92 -70.47
N THR A 259 9.49 -10.88 -70.60
CA THR A 259 10.91 -11.04 -70.88
C THR A 259 11.63 -11.77 -69.74
N ASN A 260 11.38 -11.37 -68.50
CA ASN A 260 11.97 -12.00 -67.31
C ASN A 260 11.55 -13.46 -67.18
N LEU A 261 10.26 -13.76 -67.42
CA LEU A 261 9.75 -15.12 -67.42
C LEU A 261 10.42 -15.98 -68.49
N LEU A 262 10.51 -15.49 -69.73
CA LEU A 262 11.16 -16.22 -70.83
C LEU A 262 12.66 -16.43 -70.59
N PHE A 263 13.30 -15.57 -69.79
CA PHE A 263 14.70 -15.75 -69.39
C PHE A 263 14.86 -16.82 -68.30
N MET A 264 13.90 -16.93 -67.37
CA MET A 264 13.91 -17.95 -66.31
C MET A 264 13.50 -19.34 -66.81
N LEU A 265 12.64 -19.41 -67.82
CA LEU A 265 12.18 -20.69 -68.38
C LEU A 265 13.30 -21.38 -69.18
N GLY A 266 13.48 -22.67 -68.93
CA GLY A 266 14.32 -23.55 -69.75
C GLY A 266 13.78 -23.70 -71.18
N LYS A 267 14.64 -24.14 -72.12
CA LYS A 267 14.27 -24.31 -73.55
C LYS A 267 13.03 -25.20 -73.78
N ASP A 268 12.78 -26.16 -72.89
CA ASP A 268 11.69 -27.12 -72.99
C ASP A 268 10.58 -26.90 -71.95
N GLU A 269 10.69 -25.86 -71.12
CA GLU A 269 9.66 -25.51 -70.13
C GLU A 269 8.56 -24.67 -70.78
N ARG A 270 7.35 -25.23 -70.89
CA ARG A 270 6.21 -24.60 -71.60
C ARG A 270 4.96 -24.45 -70.74
N VAL A 271 4.97 -25.00 -69.53
CA VAL A 271 3.83 -25.00 -68.59
C VAL A 271 4.18 -24.12 -67.40
N ILE A 272 3.32 -23.13 -67.11
CA ILE A 272 3.52 -22.18 -66.03
C ILE A 272 2.28 -22.22 -65.13
N LEU A 273 2.48 -22.50 -63.85
CA LEU A 273 1.42 -22.48 -62.85
C LEU A 273 1.35 -21.11 -62.16
N PHE A 274 0.17 -20.49 -62.17
CA PHE A 274 -0.10 -19.27 -61.40
C PHE A 274 -0.83 -19.60 -60.12
N SER A 275 -0.21 -19.28 -58.98
CA SER A 275 -0.79 -19.44 -57.65
C SER A 275 -0.52 -18.20 -56.79
N SER A 276 -1.15 -18.12 -55.62
CA SER A 276 -0.97 -17.01 -54.69
C SER A 276 -1.50 -17.39 -53.31
N THR A 277 -1.03 -16.67 -52.29
CA THR A 277 -1.26 -17.01 -50.88
C THR A 277 -2.69 -16.75 -50.43
N GLN A 278 -3.35 -15.74 -50.99
CA GLN A 278 -4.71 -15.35 -50.63
C GLN A 278 -5.64 -15.19 -51.85
N PRO A 279 -6.96 -15.40 -51.66
CA PRO A 279 -7.95 -15.02 -52.67
C PRO A 279 -7.93 -13.52 -52.94
N GLY A 280 -7.94 -13.10 -54.21
CA GLY A 280 -8.05 -11.69 -54.59
C GLY A 280 -6.73 -10.98 -54.93
N GLU A 281 -5.57 -11.62 -54.79
CA GLU A 281 -4.25 -11.04 -55.10
C GLU A 281 -3.97 -10.83 -56.62
N GLY A 282 -4.97 -11.05 -57.48
CA GLY A 282 -4.83 -10.77 -58.92
C GLY A 282 -4.27 -11.90 -59.78
N LYS A 283 -4.17 -13.15 -59.29
CA LYS A 283 -3.72 -14.33 -60.06
C LYS A 283 -4.25 -14.39 -61.51
N SER A 284 -5.58 -14.39 -61.66
CA SER A 284 -6.23 -14.50 -62.97
C SER A 284 -5.97 -13.28 -63.86
N PHE A 285 -5.82 -12.09 -63.26
CA PHE A 285 -5.48 -10.87 -63.97
C PHE A 285 -4.06 -10.95 -64.55
N VAL A 286 -3.08 -11.35 -63.72
CA VAL A 286 -1.69 -11.50 -64.16
C VAL A 286 -1.56 -12.59 -65.22
N ALA A 287 -2.15 -13.77 -64.97
CA ALA A 287 -2.12 -14.89 -65.91
C ALA A 287 -2.74 -14.53 -67.27
N GLY A 288 -3.92 -13.88 -67.27
CA GLY A 288 -4.59 -13.50 -68.51
C GLY A 288 -3.82 -12.45 -69.32
N ASN A 289 -3.33 -11.40 -68.67
CA ASN A 289 -2.58 -10.34 -69.35
C ASN A 289 -1.20 -10.82 -69.84
N LEU A 290 -0.53 -11.68 -69.09
CA LEU A 290 0.72 -12.28 -69.54
C LEU A 290 0.50 -13.24 -70.72
N ALA A 291 -0.60 -13.99 -70.74
CA ALA A 291 -0.96 -14.84 -71.87
C ALA A 291 -1.21 -14.03 -73.14
N VAL A 292 -1.95 -12.91 -73.03
CA VAL A 292 -2.13 -11.95 -74.13
C VAL A 292 -0.78 -11.36 -74.59
N SER A 293 0.09 -10.98 -73.66
CA SER A 293 1.44 -10.48 -73.95
C SER A 293 2.31 -11.50 -74.70
N LEU A 294 2.21 -12.80 -74.35
CA LEU A 294 2.88 -13.89 -75.06
C LEU A 294 2.27 -14.15 -76.44
N ALA A 295 0.94 -14.07 -76.57
CA ALA A 295 0.23 -14.22 -77.84
C ALA A 295 0.61 -13.12 -78.86
N TYR A 296 0.75 -11.88 -78.41
CA TYR A 296 1.26 -10.77 -79.23
C TYR A 296 2.74 -10.90 -79.61
N LEU A 297 3.53 -11.73 -78.90
CA LEU A 297 4.87 -12.12 -79.33
C LEU A 297 4.85 -13.18 -80.46
N GLY A 298 3.67 -13.64 -80.88
CA GLY A 298 3.51 -14.70 -81.87
C GLY A 298 3.63 -16.11 -81.30
N LYS A 299 3.64 -16.29 -79.97
CA LYS A 299 3.59 -17.62 -79.35
C LYS A 299 2.15 -18.14 -79.37
N ARG A 300 1.97 -19.43 -79.64
CA ARG A 300 0.69 -20.12 -79.42
C ARG A 300 0.54 -20.40 -77.93
N VAL A 301 -0.48 -19.83 -77.29
CA VAL A 301 -0.69 -19.87 -75.84
C VAL A 301 -2.08 -20.39 -75.55
N VAL A 302 -2.19 -21.30 -74.59
CA VAL A 302 -3.46 -21.73 -74.01
C VAL A 302 -3.52 -21.34 -72.54
N VAL A 303 -4.59 -20.68 -72.12
CA VAL A 303 -4.85 -20.38 -70.70
C VAL A 303 -5.83 -21.39 -70.16
N VAL A 304 -5.40 -22.17 -69.16
CA VAL A 304 -6.21 -23.22 -68.55
C VAL A 304 -6.76 -22.77 -67.20
N GLY A 305 -8.08 -22.79 -67.06
CA GLY A 305 -8.80 -22.42 -65.85
C GLY A 305 -8.82 -23.51 -64.80
N MET A 306 -7.68 -23.76 -64.13
CA MET A 306 -7.58 -24.77 -63.06
C MET A 306 -8.19 -24.33 -61.70
N ASP A 307 -8.68 -23.08 -61.58
CA ASP A 307 -9.49 -22.67 -60.42
C ASP A 307 -10.95 -23.10 -60.61
N ILE A 308 -11.19 -24.40 -60.43
CA ILE A 308 -12.52 -25.02 -60.59
C ILE A 308 -13.46 -24.75 -59.40
N ARG A 309 -12.94 -24.17 -58.31
CA ARG A 309 -13.74 -23.77 -57.14
C ARG A 309 -14.32 -22.37 -57.31
N LYS A 310 -13.55 -21.44 -57.86
CA LYS A 310 -13.98 -20.06 -58.17
C LYS A 310 -13.47 -19.65 -59.56
N PRO A 311 -14.10 -20.10 -60.65
CA PRO A 311 -13.63 -19.85 -62.03
C PRO A 311 -13.42 -18.36 -62.33
N GLY A 312 -12.16 -17.92 -62.32
CA GLY A 312 -11.77 -16.53 -62.46
C GLY A 312 -11.66 -16.03 -63.91
N LEU A 313 -11.36 -16.92 -64.86
CA LEU A 313 -11.15 -16.57 -66.27
C LEU A 313 -12.39 -15.96 -66.93
N ASN A 314 -13.59 -16.34 -66.47
CA ASN A 314 -14.88 -15.80 -66.91
C ASN A 314 -15.03 -14.28 -66.68
N LYS A 315 -14.23 -13.71 -65.77
CA LYS A 315 -14.20 -12.26 -65.49
C LYS A 315 -13.09 -11.54 -66.25
N VAL A 316 -12.13 -12.30 -66.79
CA VAL A 316 -10.95 -11.77 -67.46
C VAL A 316 -11.16 -11.73 -68.96
N PHE A 317 -11.67 -12.81 -69.53
CA PHE A 317 -11.91 -12.96 -70.96
C PHE A 317 -13.42 -13.00 -71.26
N ASN A 318 -13.76 -12.57 -72.46
CA ASN A 318 -15.12 -12.66 -72.98
C ASN A 318 -15.37 -14.07 -73.55
N ILE A 319 -15.79 -14.99 -72.68
CA ILE A 319 -15.98 -16.41 -73.02
C ILE A 319 -17.45 -16.67 -73.38
N SER A 320 -17.70 -17.19 -74.59
CA SER A 320 -19.05 -17.48 -75.10
C SER A 320 -19.66 -18.73 -74.46
N ARG A 321 -18.89 -19.82 -74.31
CA ARG A 321 -19.35 -21.10 -73.74
C ARG A 321 -18.77 -21.30 -72.34
N LYS A 322 -19.30 -20.58 -71.34
CA LYS A 322 -18.76 -20.59 -69.96
C LYS A 322 -18.94 -21.91 -69.20
N MET A 323 -19.92 -22.71 -69.63
CA MET A 323 -20.30 -24.00 -69.04
C MET A 323 -19.54 -25.19 -69.62
N GLU A 324 -18.71 -24.96 -70.64
CA GLU A 324 -17.92 -25.98 -71.33
C GLU A 324 -16.45 -25.74 -70.98
N GLY A 325 -15.89 -26.54 -70.08
CA GLY A 325 -14.54 -26.35 -69.57
C GLY A 325 -13.91 -27.62 -69.00
N ILE A 326 -12.77 -27.47 -68.34
CA ILE A 326 -11.96 -28.59 -67.87
C ILE A 326 -12.70 -29.52 -66.89
N THR A 327 -13.63 -28.99 -66.09
CA THR A 327 -14.44 -29.80 -65.17
C THR A 327 -15.37 -30.78 -65.89
N ASN A 328 -15.85 -30.45 -67.09
CA ASN A 328 -16.67 -31.36 -67.89
C ASN A 328 -15.84 -32.59 -68.32
N TYR A 329 -14.64 -32.35 -68.85
CA TYR A 329 -13.69 -33.41 -69.23
C TYR A 329 -13.28 -34.28 -68.04
N LEU A 330 -12.91 -33.66 -66.91
CA LEU A 330 -12.48 -34.40 -65.72
C LEU A 330 -13.61 -35.22 -65.06
N SER A 331 -14.86 -34.85 -65.31
CA SER A 331 -16.03 -35.57 -64.77
C SER A 331 -16.39 -36.79 -65.60
N ASP A 332 -16.22 -36.73 -66.93
CA ASP A 332 -16.59 -37.80 -67.87
C ASP A 332 -15.60 -37.86 -69.05
N PRO A 333 -14.37 -38.34 -68.83
CA PRO A 333 -13.31 -38.32 -69.84
C PRO A 333 -13.56 -39.28 -71.01
N ASP A 334 -14.42 -40.30 -70.84
CA ASP A 334 -14.71 -41.29 -71.87
C ASP A 334 -15.68 -40.76 -72.95
N HIS A 335 -16.48 -39.74 -72.63
CA HIS A 335 -17.53 -39.21 -73.51
C HIS A 335 -17.37 -37.74 -73.88
N VAL A 336 -16.43 -37.02 -73.25
CA VAL A 336 -16.18 -35.61 -73.48
C VAL A 336 -14.78 -35.43 -74.06
N GLU A 337 -14.68 -34.84 -75.25
CA GLU A 337 -13.39 -34.51 -75.87
C GLU A 337 -12.84 -33.18 -75.31
N LEU A 338 -11.60 -33.19 -74.80
CA LEU A 338 -10.98 -32.02 -74.16
C LEU A 338 -10.85 -30.82 -75.12
N PHE A 339 -10.48 -31.09 -76.38
CA PHE A 339 -10.23 -30.04 -77.36
C PHE A 339 -11.50 -29.30 -77.82
N ASP A 340 -12.68 -29.92 -77.70
CA ASP A 340 -13.96 -29.29 -78.04
C ASP A 340 -14.35 -28.18 -77.06
N MET A 341 -13.85 -28.28 -75.82
CA MET A 341 -14.04 -27.31 -74.75
C MET A 341 -13.11 -26.08 -74.89
N VAL A 342 -12.07 -26.18 -75.73
CA VAL A 342 -11.14 -25.08 -75.99
C VAL A 342 -11.81 -24.02 -76.85
N GLN A 343 -11.67 -22.75 -76.46
CA GLN A 343 -12.26 -21.61 -77.13
C GLN A 343 -11.17 -20.64 -77.57
N ARG A 344 -11.25 -20.18 -78.83
CA ARG A 344 -10.40 -19.09 -79.31
C ARG A 344 -10.77 -17.79 -78.61
N SER A 345 -9.75 -17.04 -78.19
CA SER A 345 -9.93 -15.70 -77.64
C SER A 345 -10.39 -14.71 -78.72
N ASP A 346 -11.18 -13.72 -78.34
CA ASP A 346 -11.53 -12.57 -79.17
C ASP A 346 -10.40 -11.52 -79.26
N ILE A 347 -9.32 -11.71 -78.50
CA ILE A 347 -8.21 -10.74 -78.37
C ILE A 347 -7.07 -11.02 -79.35
N SER A 348 -6.72 -12.29 -79.56
CA SER A 348 -5.60 -12.69 -80.44
C SER A 348 -5.85 -14.08 -81.03
N PRO A 349 -5.53 -14.30 -82.32
CA PRO A 349 -5.68 -15.62 -82.95
C PRO A 349 -4.71 -16.68 -82.39
N ASN A 350 -3.66 -16.25 -81.68
CA ASN A 350 -2.67 -17.14 -81.06
C ASN A 350 -3.00 -17.49 -79.60
N LEU A 351 -4.16 -17.06 -79.09
CA LEU A 351 -4.58 -17.27 -77.71
C LEU A 351 -5.84 -18.14 -77.65
N ASP A 352 -5.69 -19.31 -77.06
CA ASP A 352 -6.78 -20.23 -76.75
C ASP A 352 -7.07 -20.21 -75.24
N ILE A 353 -8.33 -20.49 -74.89
CA ILE A 353 -8.82 -20.45 -73.51
C ILE A 353 -9.57 -21.75 -73.24
N LEU A 354 -9.12 -22.49 -72.22
CA LEU A 354 -9.84 -23.61 -71.65
C LEU A 354 -10.42 -23.16 -70.30
N PRO A 355 -11.72 -22.83 -70.21
CA PRO A 355 -12.31 -22.32 -68.98
C PRO A 355 -12.45 -23.42 -67.91
N GLY A 356 -12.76 -23.02 -66.69
CA GLY A 356 -12.98 -23.95 -65.57
C GLY A 356 -14.21 -24.84 -65.74
N GLY A 357 -15.25 -24.37 -66.46
CA GLY A 357 -16.55 -25.05 -66.56
C GLY A 357 -17.41 -24.88 -65.29
N PRO A 358 -18.46 -25.71 -65.10
CA PRO A 358 -19.31 -25.67 -63.91
C PRO A 358 -18.53 -26.01 -62.64
N ILE A 359 -18.95 -25.44 -61.51
CA ILE A 359 -18.34 -25.74 -60.21
C ILE A 359 -18.75 -27.15 -59.79
N PRO A 360 -17.82 -28.13 -59.68
CA PRO A 360 -18.17 -29.50 -59.33
C PRO A 360 -18.43 -29.63 -57.82
N PRO A 361 -19.20 -30.65 -57.39
CA PRO A 361 -19.44 -30.89 -55.96
C PRO A 361 -18.18 -31.32 -55.20
N ASN A 362 -17.18 -31.87 -55.89
CA ASN A 362 -15.95 -32.46 -55.35
C ASN A 362 -14.68 -31.96 -56.10
N PRO A 363 -14.30 -30.68 -55.99
CA PRO A 363 -13.22 -30.11 -56.80
C PRO A 363 -11.84 -30.77 -56.59
N THR A 364 -11.47 -31.04 -55.33
CA THR A 364 -10.13 -31.54 -55.00
C THR A 364 -9.93 -32.96 -55.52
N GLU A 365 -10.94 -33.81 -55.37
CA GLU A 365 -10.94 -35.18 -55.85
C GLU A 365 -10.89 -35.25 -57.38
N LEU A 366 -11.47 -34.27 -58.07
CA LEU A 366 -11.53 -34.21 -59.52
C LEU A 366 -10.16 -33.91 -60.15
N VAL A 367 -9.36 -33.05 -59.52
CA VAL A 367 -8.01 -32.66 -59.99
C VAL A 367 -6.97 -33.73 -59.65
N ALA A 368 -7.21 -34.53 -58.61
CA ALA A 368 -6.28 -35.57 -58.16
C ALA A 368 -6.40 -36.90 -58.94
N ARG A 369 -7.28 -36.99 -59.94
CA ARG A 369 -7.42 -38.19 -60.78
C ARG A 369 -6.30 -38.23 -61.83
N ASP A 370 -5.88 -39.44 -62.17
CA ASP A 370 -4.86 -39.72 -63.20
C ASP A 370 -5.32 -39.39 -64.64
N VAL A 371 -6.49 -38.77 -64.81
CA VAL A 371 -7.07 -38.37 -66.11
C VAL A 371 -6.24 -37.29 -66.82
N LEU A 372 -5.33 -36.63 -66.09
CA LEU A 372 -4.42 -35.59 -66.60
C LEU A 372 -2.96 -36.07 -66.77
N GLU A 373 -2.64 -37.32 -66.39
CA GLU A 373 -1.37 -37.99 -66.74
C GLU A 373 -1.43 -38.55 -68.17
#